data_AF-A0A355B4L8-F1
#
_entry.id   AF-A0A355B4L8-F1
#
_cell.length_a   1.000
_cell.length_b   1.000
_cell.length_c   1.000
_cell.angle_alpha   90.00
_cell.angle_beta   90.00
_cell.angle_gamma   90.00
#
_symmetry.space_group_name_H-M   'P 1'
#
loop_
_entity.id
_entity.type
_entity.pdbx_description
1 polymer ?
#
loop_
_entity_poly.entity_id
_entity_poly.type
_entity_poly.pdbx_seq_one_letter_code
_entity_poly.pdbx_strand_id
1 'polypeptide(L)' 'MSPLDAAIATHWIGPDVVIPMHYYPESKNPEEFRKHAETLAPGTQVLLRPRGWFAYEPSWITFLEKE' A
#
# COMPACT_ATOMS: atom_id res chain seq x y z
N MET A 1 13.68 6.35 -2.65
CA MET A 1 13.19 5.29 -3.56
C MET A 1 12.06 5.88 -4.37
N SER A 2 12.03 5.68 -5.70
CA SER A 2 10.92 6.17 -6.52
C SER A 2 9.66 5.33 -6.32
N PRO A 3 8.46 5.82 -6.66
CA PRO A 3 7.23 5.03 -6.61
C PRO A 3 7.31 3.74 -7.44
N LEU A 4 7.95 3.80 -8.61
CA LEU A 4 8.14 2.62 -9.48
C LEU A 4 9.06 1.58 -8.83
N ASP A 5 10.18 1.98 -8.24
CA ASP A 5 11.10 1.06 -7.57
C ASP A 5 10.41 0.30 -6.42
N ALA A 6 9.61 1.03 -5.64
CA ALA A 6 8.85 0.44 -4.54
C ALA A 6 7.78 -0.54 -5.06
N ALA A 7 7.14 -0.25 -6.19
CA ALA A 7 6.16 -1.15 -6.81
C ALA A 7 6.82 -2.42 -7.37
N ILE A 8 8.04 -2.32 -7.94
CA ILE A 8 8.83 -3.50 -8.34
C ILE A 8 9.18 -4.35 -7.13
N ALA A 9 9.63 -3.73 -6.03
CA ALA A 9 9.89 -4.46 -4.80
C ALA A 9 8.63 -5.16 -4.25
N THR A 10 7.47 -4.50 -4.36
CA THR A 10 6.17 -5.09 -4.00
C THR A 10 5.88 -6.33 -4.84
N HIS A 11 6.09 -6.25 -6.15
CA HIS A 11 5.91 -7.40 -7.05
C HIS A 11 6.82 -8.58 -6.68
N TRP A 12 8.09 -8.34 -6.35
CA TRP A 12 9.02 -9.41 -5.96
C TRP A 12 8.68 -10.06 -4.63
N ILE A 13 8.19 -9.29 -3.66
CA ILE A 13 7.80 -9.80 -2.35
C ILE A 13 6.45 -10.53 -2.42
N GLY A 14 5.54 -10.04 -3.26
CA GLY A 14 4.18 -10.57 -3.43
C GLY A 14 3.33 -10.54 -2.15
N PRO A 15 3.27 -9.43 -1.38
CA PRO A 15 2.46 -9.39 -0.17
C PRO A 15 0.96 -9.32 -0.49
N ASP A 16 0.11 -9.81 0.40
CA ASP A 16 -1.34 -9.61 0.29
C ASP A 16 -1.72 -8.12 0.38
N VAL A 17 -1.00 -7.36 1.21
CA VAL A 17 -1.25 -5.93 1.47
C VAL A 17 0.07 -5.16 1.48
N VAL A 18 0.08 -3.99 0.85
CA VAL A 18 1.20 -3.04 0.91
C VAL A 18 0.73 -1.67 1.39
N ILE A 19 1.53 -1.05 2.25
CA ILE A 19 1.28 0.29 2.79
C ILE A 19 2.45 1.19 2.38
N PRO A 20 2.29 1.99 1.32
CA PRO A 20 3.36 2.86 0.87
C PRO A 20 3.46 4.08 1.82
N MET A 21 4.65 4.33 2.36
CA MET A 21 4.89 5.29 3.46
C MET A 21 6.04 6.27 3.15
N HIS A 22 6.29 7.20 4.08
CA HIS A 22 7.38 8.20 4.00
C HIS A 22 7.27 9.18 2.81
N TYR A 23 6.06 9.61 2.49
CA TYR A 23 5.82 10.69 1.54
C TYR A 23 5.50 12.00 2.27
N TYR A 24 5.85 13.12 1.65
CA TYR A 24 5.33 14.43 2.07
C TYR A 24 3.80 14.44 1.94
N PRO A 25 3.05 15.13 2.83
CA PRO A 25 1.59 15.12 2.83
C PRO A 25 0.95 15.50 1.50
N GLU A 26 1.57 16.39 0.74
CA GLU A 26 1.09 16.92 -0.54
C GLU A 26 1.64 16.15 -1.76
N SER A 27 2.43 15.11 -1.52
CA SER A 27 3.06 14.34 -2.60
C SER A 27 2.03 13.49 -3.35
N LYS A 28 2.17 13.46 -4.69
CA LYS A 28 1.43 12.57 -5.60
C LYS A 28 2.04 11.16 -5.72
N ASN A 29 3.18 10.94 -5.08
CA ASN A 29 3.93 9.69 -5.13
C ASN A 29 3.15 8.46 -4.61
N PRO A 30 2.31 8.54 -3.56
CA PRO A 30 1.49 7.40 -3.14
C PRO A 30 0.54 6.93 -4.24
N GLU A 31 -0.08 7.86 -4.96
CA GLU A 31 -1.01 7.56 -6.04
C GLU A 31 -0.29 7.01 -7.27
N GLU A 32 0.91 7.51 -7.58
CA GLU A 32 1.79 6.96 -8.61
C GLU A 32 2.23 5.53 -8.27
N PHE A 33 2.64 5.29 -7.02
CA PHE A 33 2.96 3.96 -6.52
C PHE A 33 1.78 3.01 -6.72
N ARG A 34 0.57 3.42 -6.32
CA ARG A 34 -0.64 2.57 -6.46
C ARG A 34 -0.84 2.15 -7.91
N LYS A 35 -0.74 3.06 -8.87
CA LYS A 35 -0.89 2.74 -10.31
C LYS A 35 0.12 1.70 -10.77
N HIS A 36 1.38 1.83 -10.34
CA HIS A 36 2.42 0.86 -10.67
C HIS A 36 2.16 -0.49 -9.99
N ALA A 37 1.80 -0.49 -8.71
CA ALA A 37 1.54 -1.71 -7.94
C ALA A 37 0.31 -2.46 -8.46
N GLU A 38 -0.78 -1.78 -8.82
CA GLU A 38 -1.97 -2.39 -9.46
C GLU A 38 -1.62 -3.10 -10.77
N THR A 39 -0.60 -2.64 -11.49
CA THR A 39 -0.13 -3.26 -12.74
C THR A 39 0.85 -4.41 -12.51
N LEU A 40 1.84 -4.19 -11.64
CA LEU A 40 2.95 -5.13 -11.44
C LEU A 40 2.60 -6.25 -10.44
N ALA A 41 1.77 -5.95 -9.44
CA ALA A 41 1.42 -6.85 -8.35
C ALA A 41 -0.13 -6.90 -8.19
N PRO A 42 -0.87 -7.41 -9.18
CA PRO A 42 -2.34 -7.34 -9.17
C PRO A 42 -3.02 -8.12 -8.03
N GLY A 43 -2.30 -9.04 -7.38
CA GLY A 43 -2.77 -9.76 -6.19
C GLY A 43 -2.55 -8.99 -4.88
N THR A 44 -1.81 -7.89 -4.90
CA THR A 44 -1.50 -7.09 -3.72
C THR A 44 -2.51 -5.95 -3.55
N GLN A 45 -3.17 -5.89 -2.40
CA GLN A 45 -4.02 -4.78 -2.02
C GLN A 45 -3.16 -3.58 -1.57
N VAL A 46 -3.38 -2.42 -2.19
CA VAL A 46 -2.68 -1.18 -1.81
C VAL A 46 -3.52 -0.38 -0.81
N LEU A 47 -3.00 -0.21 0.40
CA LEU A 47 -3.63 0.59 1.44
C LEU A 47 -3.01 2.00 1.48
N LEU A 48 -3.64 2.95 0.79
CA LEU A 48 -3.16 4.33 0.75
C LEU A 48 -3.53 5.12 2.01
N ARG A 49 -2.52 5.70 2.66
CA ARG A 49 -2.67 6.64 3.79
C ARG A 49 -3.73 6.18 4.83
N PRO A 50 -3.64 4.93 5.34
CA PRO A 50 -4.60 4.46 6.34
C PRO A 50 -4.57 5.37 7.58
N ARG A 51 -5.76 5.62 8.14
CA ARG A 51 -5.91 6.37 9.39
C ARG A 51 -6.35 5.41 10.49
N GLY A 52 -5.87 5.64 11.71
CA GLY A 52 -6.25 4.84 12.87
C GLY A 52 -5.56 3.48 12.91
N TRP A 53 -6.18 2.55 13.61
CA TRP A 53 -5.69 1.19 13.77
C TRP A 53 -6.42 0.27 12.79
N PHE A 54 -5.70 -0.71 12.26
CA PHE A 54 -6.29 -1.78 11.48
C PHE A 54 -5.70 -3.11 11.93
N ALA A 55 -6.51 -4.15 11.85
CA ALA A 55 -6.07 -5.54 11.95
C ALA A 55 -5.96 -6.11 10.55
N TYR A 56 -4.90 -6.88 10.31
CA TYR A 56 -4.75 -7.72 9.13
C TYR A 56 -4.90 -9.17 9.54
N GLU A 57 -5.72 -9.87 8.78
CA GLU A 57 -5.86 -11.31 8.79
C GLU A 57 -5.71 -11.77 7.33
N PRO A 58 -5.27 -13.01 7.06
CA PRO A 58 -5.12 -13.49 5.69
C PRO A 58 -6.39 -13.25 4.88
N SER A 59 -6.28 -12.49 3.78
CA SER A 59 -7.37 -12.08 2.88
C SER A 59 -8.34 -10.98 3.36
N TRP A 60 -8.19 -10.40 4.56
CA TRP A 60 -9.09 -9.35 5.04
C TRP A 60 -8.40 -8.27 5.91
N ILE A 61 -8.82 -7.02 5.73
CA ILE A 61 -8.39 -5.87 6.54
C ILE A 61 -9.60 -5.30 7.27
N THR A 62 -9.48 -5.12 8.58
CA THR A 62 -10.53 -4.54 9.42
C THR A 62 -10.01 -3.26 10.06
N PHE A 63 -10.66 -2.13 9.78
CA PHE A 63 -10.38 -0.87 10.48
C PHE A 63 -11.04 -0.89 11.85
N LEU A 64 -10.26 -0.61 12.89
CA LEU A 64 -10.72 -0.58 14.26
C LEU A 64 -11.18 0.85 14.58
N GLU A 65 -12.44 0.98 14.99
CA GLU A 65 -12.92 2.25 15.54
C GLU A 65 -12.17 2.55 16.84
N LYS A 66 -11.80 3.82 17.05
CA LYS A 66 -11.36 4.26 18.37
C LYS A 66 -12.61 4.35 19.25
N GLU A 67 -12.62 3.63 20.36
CA GLU A 67 -13.49 3.95 21.50
C GLU A 67 -13.26 5.40 21.98
#